data_AF-A0A8J2NRU7-F1
#
_entry.id   AF-A0A8J2NRU7-F1
#
_cell.length_a   1.000
_cell.length_b   1.000
_cell.length_c   1.000
_cell.angle_alpha   90.00
_cell.angle_beta   90.00
_cell.angle_gamma   90.00
#
_symmetry.space_group_name_H-M   'P 1'
#
loop_
_entity.id
_entity.type
_entity.pdbx_description
1 polymer ?
#
loop_
_entity_poly.entity_id
_entity_poly.type
_entity_poly.pdbx_seq_one_letter_code
_entity_poly.pdbx_strand_id
1 'polypeptide(L)'
;MVLWIFPGCPLSRTLSSLYYYFWLLLLVLSLPDLITATTTSQTSHHFSFHTVNTKYGDLQGVRLQFSSSSAKHLDPVTAYLGIPYASPPVNAYRFMPPVAPSPWGGVHFAVNLPPACPQRFPDISNETIALQVMTSQRYHFLLRLKPHLTNQSEDCLYLNIYVPSTGEEIRPGKFAIVLVIHGESWEWGSGNEFDGGILASLGNHIVVTFNYRLGILGESEVP
;
A
#
# COMPACT_ATOMS: atom_id res chain seq x y z
N MET A 1 19.86 79.98 -49.94
CA MET A 1 19.34 81.11 -49.14
C MET A 1 17.87 81.28 -49.48
N VAL A 2 17.05 81.54 -48.46
CA VAL A 2 15.64 81.99 -48.47
C VAL A 2 14.53 80.93 -48.58
N LEU A 3 13.87 80.84 -47.42
CA LEU A 3 12.56 80.36 -46.98
C LEU A 3 11.37 80.49 -47.96
N TRP A 4 10.42 79.54 -47.87
CA TRP A 4 9.00 79.73 -48.18
C TRP A 4 8.13 78.99 -47.14
N ILE A 5 6.96 79.56 -46.84
CA ILE A 5 6.01 79.18 -45.77
C ILE A 5 4.62 78.82 -46.39
N PHE A 6 3.97 77.76 -45.83
CA PHE A 6 2.54 77.29 -45.87
C PHE A 6 1.92 76.78 -47.21
N PRO A 7 0.76 76.04 -47.25
CA PRO A 7 -0.07 75.34 -46.20
C PRO A 7 -0.69 73.94 -46.59
N GLY A 8 -1.39 73.28 -45.63
CA GLY A 8 -2.48 72.28 -45.83
C GLY A 8 -2.06 70.82 -46.08
N CYS A 9 -2.72 69.73 -45.67
CA CYS A 9 -4.02 69.39 -45.06
C CYS A 9 -3.89 67.93 -44.51
N PRO A 10 -4.78 67.41 -43.63
CA PRO A 10 -4.55 66.16 -42.87
C PRO A 10 -5.19 64.93 -43.54
N LEU A 11 -4.54 63.76 -43.49
CA LEU A 11 -5.26 62.49 -43.61
C LEU A 11 -4.51 61.28 -43.03
N SER A 12 -5.26 60.52 -42.21
CA SER A 12 -5.14 59.08 -41.93
C SER A 12 -4.01 58.61 -40.98
N ARG A 13 -4.36 58.52 -39.69
CA ARG A 13 -3.64 57.81 -38.61
C ARG A 13 -3.95 56.31 -38.53
N THR A 14 -4.55 55.72 -39.57
CA THR A 14 -5.07 54.32 -39.53
C THR A 14 -4.09 53.28 -40.09
N LEU A 15 -3.04 53.69 -40.79
CA LEU A 15 -2.08 52.76 -41.41
C LEU A 15 -0.96 52.28 -40.48
N SER A 16 -0.67 52.98 -39.36
CA SER A 16 0.40 52.57 -38.44
C SER A 16 -0.01 51.44 -37.49
N SER A 17 -1.30 51.31 -37.18
CA SER A 17 -1.81 50.31 -36.25
C SER A 17 -1.80 48.91 -36.86
N LEU A 18 -2.20 48.78 -38.14
CA LEU A 18 -2.20 47.50 -38.86
C LEU A 18 -0.78 46.98 -39.08
N TYR A 19 0.20 47.86 -39.32
CA TYR A 19 1.61 47.46 -39.44
C TYR A 19 2.16 46.93 -38.11
N TYR A 20 1.74 47.52 -36.98
CA TYR A 20 2.13 47.07 -35.65
C TYR A 20 1.56 45.69 -35.31
N TYR A 21 0.30 45.42 -35.66
CA TYR A 21 -0.30 44.10 -35.50
C TYR A 21 0.31 43.06 -36.43
N PHE A 22 0.69 43.44 -37.66
CA PHE A 22 1.36 42.54 -38.60
C PHE A 22 2.74 42.09 -38.09
N TRP A 23 3.53 43.01 -37.52
CA TRP A 23 4.82 42.68 -36.91
C TRP A 23 4.69 41.90 -35.59
N LEU A 24 3.66 42.18 -34.76
CA LEU A 24 3.33 41.36 -33.59
C LEU A 24 2.95 39.93 -33.97
N LEU A 25 2.18 39.75 -35.04
CA LEU A 25 1.77 38.43 -35.53
C LEU A 25 2.95 37.63 -36.08
N LEU A 26 3.87 38.29 -36.80
CA LEU A 26 5.12 37.68 -37.29
C LEU A 26 6.07 37.29 -36.15
N LEU A 27 6.12 38.07 -35.06
CA LEU A 27 6.96 37.77 -33.89
C LEU A 27 6.42 36.57 -33.09
N VAL A 28 5.09 36.39 -33.03
CA VAL A 28 4.46 35.20 -32.43
C VAL A 28 4.67 33.96 -33.30
N LEU A 29 4.70 34.10 -34.64
CA LEU A 29 4.92 32.99 -35.57
C LEU A 29 6.39 32.56 -35.71
N SER A 30 7.36 33.36 -35.23
CA SER A 30 8.80 33.02 -35.28
C SER A 30 9.34 32.35 -34.01
N LEU A 31 8.50 32.10 -33.00
CA LEU A 31 8.90 31.31 -31.85
C LEU A 31 8.80 29.82 -32.24
N PRO A 32 9.91 29.07 -32.33
CA PRO A 32 9.81 27.63 -32.47
C PRO A 32 9.04 27.11 -31.26
N ASP A 33 7.99 26.33 -31.50
CA ASP A 33 7.25 25.62 -30.47
C ASP A 33 8.23 24.76 -29.66
N LEU A 34 8.72 25.30 -28.55
CA LEU A 34 9.45 24.55 -27.54
C LEU A 34 8.41 23.77 -26.72
N ILE A 35 7.70 22.88 -27.40
CA ILE A 35 7.05 21.75 -26.76
C ILE A 35 8.21 20.82 -26.42
N THR A 36 8.85 21.08 -25.29
CA THR A 36 9.52 20.02 -24.55
C THR A 36 8.45 18.97 -24.32
N ALA A 37 8.47 17.91 -25.12
CA ALA A 37 7.84 16.66 -24.76
C ALA A 37 8.47 16.26 -23.43
N THR A 38 7.81 16.63 -22.33
CA THR A 38 7.99 15.92 -21.08
C THR A 38 7.50 14.51 -21.39
N THR A 39 8.42 13.65 -21.84
CA THR A 39 8.33 12.24 -21.56
C THR A 39 8.25 12.17 -20.05
N THR A 40 7.02 12.22 -19.52
CA THR A 40 6.74 11.56 -18.28
C THR A 40 7.24 10.15 -18.51
N SER A 41 8.43 9.83 -18.00
CA SER A 41 8.74 8.45 -17.70
C SER A 41 7.67 8.06 -16.69
N GLN A 42 6.54 7.59 -17.19
CA GLN A 42 5.67 6.71 -16.45
C GLN A 42 6.62 5.59 -16.05
N THR A 43 7.15 5.69 -14.85
CA THR A 43 7.58 4.53 -14.10
C THR A 43 6.29 3.74 -13.94
N SER A 44 5.95 2.95 -14.96
CA SER A 44 5.09 1.81 -14.78
C SER A 44 5.83 0.99 -13.74
N HIS A 45 5.46 1.15 -12.48
CA HIS A 45 5.76 0.15 -11.48
C HIS A 45 5.17 -1.12 -12.07
N HIS A 46 6.02 -1.96 -12.66
CA HIS A 46 5.64 -3.23 -13.22
C HIS A 46 5.29 -4.10 -12.02
N PHE A 47 4.08 -3.93 -11.51
CA PHE A 47 3.52 -4.79 -10.49
C PHE A 47 3.37 -6.16 -11.15
N SER A 48 4.37 -7.02 -10.93
CA SER A 48 4.31 -8.43 -11.31
C SER A 48 3.30 -9.06 -10.36
N PHE A 49 2.08 -9.24 -10.85
CA PHE A 49 0.99 -9.86 -10.11
C PHE A 49 0.97 -11.36 -10.40
N HIS A 50 0.85 -12.16 -9.34
CA HIS A 50 0.75 -13.61 -9.47
C HIS A 50 -0.61 -14.08 -8.98
N THR A 51 -1.31 -14.87 -9.79
CA THR A 51 -2.64 -15.39 -9.48
C THR A 51 -2.61 -16.89 -9.17
N VAL A 52 -3.21 -17.29 -8.05
CA VAL A 52 -3.35 -18.69 -7.61
C VAL A 52 -4.82 -19.03 -7.46
N ASN A 53 -5.24 -20.20 -7.95
CA ASN A 53 -6.59 -20.70 -7.72
C ASN A 53 -6.70 -21.36 -6.34
N THR A 54 -7.76 -21.03 -5.60
CA THR A 54 -8.10 -21.68 -4.32
C THR A 54 -9.50 -22.29 -4.37
N LYS A 55 -9.84 -23.10 -3.37
CA LYS A 55 -11.21 -23.63 -3.23
C LYS A 55 -12.30 -22.56 -3.10
N TYR A 56 -11.94 -21.33 -2.75
CA TYR A 56 -12.88 -20.22 -2.56
C TYR A 56 -12.86 -19.21 -3.71
N GLY A 57 -11.93 -19.32 -4.66
CA GLY A 57 -11.78 -18.40 -5.79
C GLY A 57 -10.32 -18.07 -6.09
N ASP A 58 -10.12 -17.24 -7.09
CA ASP A 58 -8.78 -16.84 -7.54
C ASP A 58 -8.22 -15.75 -6.61
N LEU A 59 -6.95 -15.88 -6.22
CA LEU A 59 -6.21 -14.93 -5.40
C LEU A 59 -5.08 -14.32 -6.20
N GLN A 60 -4.96 -12.99 -6.15
CA GLN A 60 -3.83 -12.28 -6.75
C GLN A 60 -2.99 -11.61 -5.67
N GLY A 61 -1.71 -11.97 -5.63
CA GLY A 61 -0.73 -11.43 -4.68
C GLY A 61 0.19 -10.38 -5.30
N VAL A 62 1.07 -9.82 -4.47
CA VAL A 62 2.09 -8.84 -4.85
C VAL A 62 3.48 -9.42 -4.68
N ARG A 63 4.37 -9.12 -5.62
CA ARG A 63 5.79 -9.49 -5.53
C ARG A 63 6.57 -8.48 -4.69
N LEU A 64 7.23 -8.97 -3.66
CA LEU A 64 8.17 -8.24 -2.82
C LEU A 64 9.60 -8.47 -3.33
N GLN A 65 10.29 -7.37 -3.60
CA GLN A 65 11.70 -7.36 -3.97
C GLN A 65 12.49 -6.70 -2.84
N PHE A 66 13.60 -7.33 -2.43
CA PHE A 66 14.45 -6.82 -1.37
C PHE A 66 15.66 -6.12 -1.99
N SER A 67 16.01 -4.94 -1.48
CA SER A 67 17.22 -4.24 -1.89
C SER A 67 18.45 -5.10 -1.59
N SER A 68 19.34 -5.23 -2.57
CA SER A 68 20.60 -5.99 -2.47
C SER A 68 21.63 -5.38 -1.51
N SER A 69 21.25 -4.38 -0.71
CA SER A 69 22.10 -3.72 0.29
C SER A 69 22.37 -4.56 1.54
N SER A 70 21.65 -5.67 1.74
CA SER A 70 21.99 -6.65 2.77
C SER A 70 23.11 -7.58 2.29
N ALA A 71 24.09 -7.85 3.15
CA ALA A 71 25.25 -8.71 2.90
C ALA A 71 24.92 -10.18 2.51
N LYS A 72 23.63 -10.53 2.44
CA LYS A 72 23.12 -11.85 2.08
C LYS A 72 22.09 -11.69 0.96
N HIS A 73 22.22 -12.51 -0.08
CA HIS A 73 21.27 -12.56 -1.19
C HIS A 73 19.88 -12.93 -0.66
N LEU A 74 18.89 -12.08 -0.95
CA LEU A 74 17.48 -12.31 -0.64
C LEU A 74 16.73 -12.58 -1.93
N ASP A 75 16.20 -13.79 -2.05
CA ASP A 75 15.29 -14.16 -3.13
C ASP A 75 13.99 -13.35 -3.05
N PRO A 76 13.37 -13.01 -4.19
CA PRO A 76 12.06 -12.36 -4.21
C PRO A 76 10.99 -13.26 -3.58
N VAL A 77 9.98 -12.64 -3.00
CA VAL A 77 8.87 -13.32 -2.31
C VAL A 77 7.55 -12.82 -2.87
N THR A 78 6.60 -13.72 -3.12
CA THR A 78 5.22 -13.35 -3.44
C THR A 78 4.41 -13.33 -2.16
N ALA A 79 3.82 -12.19 -1.84
CA ALA A 79 2.96 -12.02 -0.68
C ALA A 79 1.48 -12.00 -1.08
N TYR A 80 0.66 -12.69 -0.32
CA TYR A 80 -0.80 -12.64 -0.38
C TYR A 80 -1.28 -12.16 0.99
N LEU A 81 -1.76 -10.92 1.05
CA LEU A 81 -2.14 -10.25 2.28
C LEU A 81 -3.66 -10.16 2.40
N GLY A 82 -4.19 -10.39 3.60
CA GLY A 82 -5.62 -10.23 3.87
C GLY A 82 -6.50 -11.28 3.21
N ILE A 83 -6.08 -12.54 3.18
CA ILE A 83 -6.90 -13.65 2.65
C ILE A 83 -7.91 -14.07 3.73
N PRO A 84 -9.23 -14.04 3.46
CA PRO A 84 -10.23 -14.49 4.43
C PRO A 84 -10.15 -16.01 4.59
N TYR A 85 -9.98 -16.49 5.83
CA TYR A 85 -9.96 -17.93 6.13
C TYR A 85 -11.25 -18.41 6.82
N ALA A 86 -12.08 -17.48 7.28
CA ALA A 86 -13.37 -17.73 7.90
C ALA A 86 -14.38 -16.63 7.53
N SER A 87 -15.67 -16.90 7.70
CA SER A 87 -16.72 -15.89 7.58
C SER A 87 -16.62 -14.87 8.73
N PRO A 88 -16.99 -13.60 8.51
CA PRO A 88 -16.93 -12.56 9.53
C PRO A 88 -17.70 -12.95 10.81
N PRO A 89 -17.07 -12.94 11.99
CA PRO A 89 -17.68 -13.40 13.24
C PRO A 89 -18.57 -12.31 13.89
N VAL A 90 -19.40 -11.66 13.07
CA VAL A 90 -20.28 -10.55 13.48
C VAL A 90 -21.70 -11.03 13.75
N ASN A 91 -22.47 -10.24 14.49
CA ASN A 91 -23.88 -10.50 14.77
C ASN A 91 -24.12 -11.90 15.36
N ALA A 92 -24.91 -12.74 14.69
CA ALA A 92 -25.22 -14.10 15.11
C ALA A 92 -23.99 -15.04 15.15
N TYR A 93 -22.91 -14.70 14.46
CA TYR A 93 -21.64 -15.44 14.52
C TYR A 93 -20.71 -14.97 15.64
N ARG A 94 -21.10 -13.91 16.37
CA ARG A 94 -20.35 -13.48 17.55
C ARG A 94 -20.40 -14.58 18.60
N PHE A 95 -19.24 -14.90 19.18
CA PHE A 95 -19.05 -15.97 20.16
C PHE A 95 -19.39 -17.40 19.68
N MET A 96 -19.68 -17.57 18.39
CA MET A 96 -19.80 -18.90 17.77
C MET A 96 -18.44 -19.35 17.23
N PRO A 97 -18.21 -20.66 17.02
CA PRO A 97 -17.05 -21.16 16.30
C PRO A 97 -16.95 -20.53 14.89
N PRO A 98 -15.74 -20.33 14.34
CA PRO A 98 -15.56 -19.78 13.00
C PRO A 98 -16.15 -20.72 11.94
N VAL A 99 -16.88 -20.14 10.99
CA VAL A 99 -17.47 -20.85 9.86
C VAL A 99 -16.60 -20.61 8.62
N ALA A 100 -16.55 -21.56 7.69
CA ALA A 100 -15.85 -21.38 6.42
C ALA A 100 -16.33 -20.10 5.69
N PRO A 101 -15.43 -19.38 4.99
CA PRO A 101 -15.81 -18.22 4.20
C PRO A 101 -16.62 -18.67 2.98
N SER A 102 -17.48 -17.78 2.49
CA SER A 102 -18.14 -17.98 1.21
C SER A 102 -17.12 -17.82 0.06
N PRO A 103 -17.22 -18.62 -1.02
CA PRO A 103 -16.44 -18.37 -2.22
C PRO A 103 -16.72 -16.97 -2.78
N TRP A 104 -15.68 -16.32 -3.31
CA TRP A 104 -15.80 -15.03 -3.99
C TRP A 104 -15.84 -15.21 -5.51
N GLY A 105 -16.53 -14.27 -6.18
CA GLY A 105 -16.53 -14.20 -7.64
C GLY A 105 -15.31 -13.45 -8.16
N GLY A 106 -14.74 -13.93 -9.27
CA GLY A 106 -13.59 -13.30 -9.92
C GLY A 106 -12.29 -13.43 -9.12
N VAL A 107 -11.39 -12.44 -9.30
CA VAL A 107 -10.07 -12.42 -8.67
C VAL A 107 -10.09 -11.52 -7.43
N HIS A 108 -9.69 -12.07 -6.29
CA HIS A 108 -9.54 -11.34 -5.04
C HIS A 108 -8.10 -10.82 -4.89
N PHE A 109 -7.95 -9.50 -4.77
CA PHE A 109 -6.67 -8.80 -4.68
C PHE A 109 -6.14 -8.84 -3.23
N ALA A 110 -5.28 -9.80 -2.96
CA ALA A 110 -4.65 -10.01 -1.65
C ALA A 110 -3.33 -9.21 -1.53
N VAL A 111 -3.43 -7.87 -1.56
CA VAL A 111 -2.26 -6.97 -1.58
C VAL A 111 -2.18 -6.01 -0.39
N ASN A 112 -3.24 -5.94 0.41
CA ASN A 112 -3.32 -5.04 1.56
C ASN A 112 -3.43 -5.83 2.85
N LEU A 113 -2.85 -5.31 3.94
CA LEU A 113 -3.00 -5.91 5.25
C LEU A 113 -4.45 -5.82 5.72
N PRO A 114 -5.00 -6.90 6.32
CA PRO A 114 -6.35 -6.91 6.87
C PRO A 114 -6.45 -6.01 8.12
N PRO A 115 -7.65 -5.61 8.54
CA PRO A 115 -7.83 -5.00 9.86
C PRO A 115 -7.40 -5.96 10.98
N ALA A 116 -6.86 -5.41 12.06
CA ALA A 116 -6.63 -6.17 13.29
C ALA A 116 -7.97 -6.44 14.00
N CYS A 117 -8.00 -7.47 14.86
CA CYS A 117 -9.17 -7.72 15.68
C CYS A 117 -9.34 -6.62 16.75
N PRO A 118 -10.57 -6.38 17.25
CA PRO A 118 -10.83 -5.33 18.22
C PRO A 118 -10.03 -5.56 19.50
N GLN A 119 -9.27 -4.55 19.92
CA GLN A 119 -8.33 -4.64 21.04
C GLN A 119 -8.03 -3.26 21.63
N ARG A 120 -7.66 -3.22 22.91
CA ARG A 120 -7.28 -1.99 23.59
C ARG A 120 -5.77 -1.77 23.52
N PHE A 121 -5.33 -0.94 22.59
CA PHE A 121 -3.92 -0.55 22.49
C PHE A 121 -3.55 0.49 23.56
N PRO A 122 -2.37 0.40 24.21
CA PRO A 122 -1.92 1.41 25.16
C PRO A 122 -1.87 2.82 24.55
N ASP A 123 -2.29 3.83 25.31
CA ASP A 123 -2.20 5.22 24.86
C ASP A 123 -0.73 5.69 24.88
N ILE A 124 -0.22 6.00 23.69
CA ILE A 124 1.12 6.51 23.43
C ILE A 124 1.09 7.85 22.69
N SER A 125 -0.05 8.56 22.74
CA SER A 125 -0.21 9.86 22.07
C SER A 125 0.70 10.94 22.65
N ASN A 126 0.92 10.91 23.97
CA ASN A 126 1.79 11.82 24.69
C ASN A 126 2.99 11.08 25.27
N GLU A 127 4.18 11.34 24.71
CA GLU A 127 5.43 10.69 25.11
C GLU A 127 5.76 10.92 26.60
N THR A 128 5.57 12.14 27.12
CA THR A 128 5.92 12.46 28.51
C THR A 128 5.07 11.66 29.51
N ILE A 129 3.77 11.52 29.24
CA ILE A 129 2.87 10.72 30.07
C ILE A 129 3.17 9.23 29.90
N ALA A 130 3.42 8.78 28.66
CA ALA A 130 3.75 7.39 28.38
C ALA A 130 5.03 6.96 29.11
N LEU A 131 6.09 7.76 29.06
CA LEU A 131 7.38 7.46 29.73
C LEU A 131 7.32 7.53 31.26
N GLN A 132 6.26 8.08 31.85
CA GLN A 132 6.02 7.97 33.30
C GLN A 132 5.49 6.58 33.69
N VAL A 133 4.84 5.87 32.76
CA VAL A 133 4.20 4.57 33.02
C VAL A 133 4.88 3.39 32.29
N MET A 134 5.83 3.65 31.38
CA MET A 134 6.57 2.60 30.67
C MET A 134 8.02 3.01 30.35
N THR A 135 8.87 2.03 30.06
CA THR A 135 10.26 2.27 29.62
C THR A 135 10.32 2.83 28.20
N SER A 136 11.41 3.56 27.87
CA SER A 136 11.64 4.08 26.52
C SER A 136 11.62 2.98 25.44
N GLN A 137 12.17 1.81 25.74
CA GLN A 137 12.16 0.65 24.86
C GLN A 137 10.74 0.15 24.60
N ARG A 138 9.90 0.08 25.63
CA ARG A 138 8.49 -0.31 25.50
C ARG A 138 7.72 0.70 24.64
N TYR A 139 7.95 1.98 24.85
CA TYR A 139 7.35 3.06 24.05
C TYR A 139 7.73 2.97 22.56
N HIS A 140 9.03 2.87 22.25
CA HIS A 140 9.49 2.71 20.87
C HIS A 140 9.04 1.40 20.22
N PHE A 141 8.88 0.33 20.99
CA PHE A 141 8.26 -0.90 20.51
C PHE A 141 6.80 -0.68 20.13
N LEU A 142 5.98 -0.04 20.99
CA LEU A 142 4.59 0.28 20.68
C LEU A 142 4.45 1.21 19.46
N LEU A 143 5.35 2.18 19.29
CA LEU A 143 5.35 3.04 18.10
C LEU A 143 5.49 2.26 16.79
N ARG A 144 6.30 1.19 16.77
CA ARG A 144 6.45 0.32 15.60
C ARG A 144 5.21 -0.53 15.33
N LEU A 145 4.49 -0.93 16.37
CA LEU A 145 3.28 -1.74 16.25
C LEU A 145 2.04 -0.91 15.86
N LYS A 146 1.97 0.34 16.29
CA LYS A 146 0.82 1.24 16.08
C LYS A 146 0.22 1.19 14.66
N PRO A 147 0.98 1.28 13.55
CA PRO A 147 0.40 1.24 12.20
C PRO A 147 -0.34 -0.07 11.89
N HIS A 148 0.07 -1.20 12.48
CA HIS A 148 -0.54 -2.51 12.24
C HIS A 148 -1.80 -2.77 13.08
N LEU A 149 -2.02 -1.97 14.14
CA LEU A 149 -3.08 -2.16 15.14
C LEU A 149 -4.10 -1.02 15.17
N THR A 150 -3.90 0.03 14.36
CA THR A 150 -4.80 1.20 14.33
C THR A 150 -6.12 0.88 13.62
N ASN A 151 -6.08 0.14 12.51
CA ASN A 151 -7.28 -0.26 11.80
C ASN A 151 -7.86 -1.54 12.43
N GLN A 152 -9.01 -1.43 13.09
CA GLN A 152 -9.64 -2.55 13.80
C GLN A 152 -11.06 -2.81 13.30
N SER A 153 -11.45 -4.08 13.25
CA SER A 153 -12.79 -4.54 12.86
C SER A 153 -13.11 -5.87 13.52
N GLU A 154 -14.38 -6.15 13.84
CA GLU A 154 -14.80 -7.51 14.23
C GLU A 154 -14.65 -8.50 13.06
N ASP A 155 -14.76 -8.01 11.83
CA ASP A 155 -14.36 -8.75 10.63
C ASP A 155 -12.84 -8.69 10.49
N CYS A 156 -12.14 -9.62 11.16
CA CYS A 156 -10.69 -9.67 11.24
C CYS A 156 -10.09 -11.06 10.98
N LEU A 157 -10.88 -12.05 10.56
CA LEU A 157 -10.43 -13.45 10.39
C LEU A 157 -9.71 -13.65 9.05
N TYR A 158 -8.53 -13.07 8.95
CA TYR A 158 -7.69 -13.07 7.77
C TYR A 158 -6.29 -13.64 8.06
N LEU A 159 -5.64 -14.12 7.00
CA LEU A 159 -4.25 -14.56 7.03
C LEU A 159 -3.44 -13.90 5.92
N ASN A 160 -2.13 -13.86 6.12
CA ASN A 160 -1.13 -13.41 5.19
C ASN A 160 -0.20 -14.58 4.86
N ILE A 161 0.15 -14.76 3.58
CA ILE A 161 1.02 -15.83 3.11
C ILE A 161 2.19 -15.22 2.34
N TYR A 162 3.41 -15.64 2.69
CA TYR A 162 4.65 -15.25 2.03
C TYR A 162 5.28 -16.48 1.40
N VAL A 163 5.41 -16.49 0.07
CA VAL A 163 5.89 -17.63 -0.72
C VAL A 163 7.20 -17.26 -1.42
N PRO A 164 8.29 -18.03 -1.27
CA PRO A 164 9.53 -17.76 -2.00
C PRO A 164 9.32 -17.94 -3.52
N SER A 165 9.88 -17.03 -4.32
CA SER A 165 9.79 -17.02 -5.78
C SER A 165 11.18 -17.22 -6.42
N THR A 166 11.22 -17.72 -7.66
CA THR A 166 12.43 -17.78 -8.49
C THR A 166 12.13 -17.09 -9.81
N GLY A 167 12.84 -16.02 -10.12
CA GLY A 167 12.59 -15.29 -11.36
C GLY A 167 11.17 -14.71 -11.40
N GLU A 168 10.43 -14.93 -12.48
CA GLU A 168 9.05 -14.47 -12.65
C GLU A 168 8.01 -15.44 -12.08
N GLU A 169 8.41 -16.64 -11.66
CA GLU A 169 7.50 -17.72 -11.28
C GLU A 169 7.65 -18.10 -9.80
N ILE A 170 6.57 -18.64 -9.21
CA ILE A 170 6.66 -19.29 -7.89
C ILE A 170 7.52 -20.54 -8.07
N ARG A 171 8.51 -20.71 -7.18
CA ARG A 171 9.37 -21.89 -7.18
C ARG A 171 8.49 -23.16 -7.19
N PRO A 172 8.50 -24.01 -8.23
CA PRO A 172 7.75 -25.26 -8.17
C PRO A 172 8.42 -26.19 -7.16
N GLY A 173 7.68 -26.64 -6.15
CA GLY A 173 8.24 -27.49 -5.10
C GLY A 173 7.36 -27.61 -3.87
N LYS A 174 7.78 -28.47 -2.94
CA LYS A 174 7.19 -28.56 -1.60
C LYS A 174 8.04 -27.75 -0.65
N PHE A 175 7.46 -26.74 -0.03
CA PHE A 175 8.10 -25.92 1.01
C PHE A 175 7.58 -26.34 2.38
N ALA A 176 8.43 -26.26 3.41
CA ALA A 176 7.91 -26.29 4.77
C ALA A 176 7.11 -25.01 5.05
N ILE A 177 6.12 -25.11 5.91
CA ILE A 177 5.24 -24.01 6.30
C ILE A 177 5.56 -23.62 7.73
N VAL A 178 5.86 -22.34 7.95
CA VAL A 178 6.00 -21.73 9.27
C VAL A 178 4.73 -20.94 9.55
N LEU A 179 3.91 -21.43 10.48
CA LEU A 179 2.73 -20.73 10.97
C LEU A 179 3.11 -19.88 12.19
N VAL A 180 2.96 -18.57 12.07
CA VAL A 180 3.21 -17.61 13.16
C VAL A 180 1.88 -17.29 13.81
N ILE A 181 1.74 -17.75 15.06
CA ILE A 181 0.65 -17.37 15.95
C ILE A 181 1.15 -16.19 16.76
N HIS A 182 0.62 -14.99 16.48
CA HIS A 182 0.93 -13.83 17.31
C HIS A 182 0.37 -14.03 18.72
N GLY A 183 0.98 -13.40 19.71
CA GLY A 183 0.52 -13.54 21.07
C GLY A 183 1.19 -12.55 21.99
N GLU A 184 0.46 -12.22 23.05
CA GLU A 184 0.94 -11.60 24.27
C GLU A 184 0.03 -12.15 25.38
N SER A 185 -1.02 -11.42 25.74
CA SER A 185 -1.98 -11.79 26.80
C SER A 185 -3.35 -12.15 26.26
N TRP A 186 -3.45 -12.65 25.02
CA TRP A 186 -4.71 -12.95 24.29
C TRP A 186 -5.67 -11.75 24.08
N GLU A 187 -5.32 -10.58 24.61
CA GLU A 187 -6.14 -9.36 24.56
C GLU A 187 -5.76 -8.41 23.42
N TRP A 188 -4.54 -8.51 22.89
CA TRP A 188 -3.99 -7.60 21.88
C TRP A 188 -2.90 -8.27 21.04
N GLY A 189 -2.58 -7.68 19.89
CA GLY A 189 -1.67 -8.20 18.88
C GLY A 189 -2.34 -8.37 17.51
N SER A 190 -1.54 -8.70 16.49
CA SER A 190 -2.03 -8.99 15.15
C SER A 190 -0.96 -9.71 14.34
N GLY A 191 -1.34 -10.66 13.49
CA GLY A 191 -0.43 -11.30 12.54
C GLY A 191 0.20 -10.30 11.55
N ASN A 192 -0.37 -9.10 11.43
CA ASN A 192 0.15 -8.01 10.61
C ASN A 192 1.47 -7.42 11.12
N GLU A 193 1.82 -7.61 12.40
CA GLU A 193 3.06 -7.09 12.98
C GLU A 193 4.31 -7.86 12.53
N PHE A 194 4.10 -9.06 11.97
CA PHE A 194 5.16 -9.93 11.49
C PHE A 194 5.28 -9.85 9.97
N ASP A 195 6.35 -9.23 9.47
CA ASP A 195 6.74 -9.32 8.07
C ASP A 195 7.45 -10.65 7.80
N GLY A 196 6.73 -11.59 7.18
CA GLY A 196 7.24 -12.91 6.82
C GLY A 196 8.18 -12.91 5.61
N GLY A 197 8.34 -11.79 4.89
CA GLY A 197 9.06 -11.74 3.63
C GLY A 197 10.55 -12.13 3.74
N ILE A 198 11.27 -11.54 4.70
CA ILE A 198 12.69 -11.84 4.91
C ILE A 198 12.88 -13.30 5.36
N LEU A 199 12.03 -13.79 6.25
CA LEU A 199 12.10 -15.16 6.76
C LEU A 199 11.82 -16.19 5.65
N ALA A 200 10.80 -15.94 4.82
CA ALA A 200 10.47 -16.77 3.67
C ALA A 200 11.61 -16.83 2.66
N SER A 201 12.21 -15.66 2.37
CA SER A 201 13.35 -15.51 1.46
C SER A 201 14.60 -16.24 1.96
N LEU A 202 15.02 -15.99 3.21
CA LEU A 202 16.24 -16.57 3.78
C LEU A 202 16.14 -18.07 4.04
N GLY A 203 14.98 -18.52 4.49
CA GLY A 203 14.74 -19.91 4.87
C GLY A 203 14.33 -20.79 3.71
N ASN A 204 13.89 -20.21 2.59
CA ASN A 204 13.21 -20.93 1.50
C ASN A 204 12.02 -21.75 2.04
N HIS A 205 11.16 -21.10 2.82
CA HIS A 205 9.95 -21.66 3.44
C HIS A 205 8.75 -20.75 3.19
N ILE A 206 7.54 -21.31 3.26
CA ILE A 206 6.31 -20.50 3.26
C ILE A 206 6.09 -19.99 4.68
N VAL A 207 5.87 -18.69 4.85
CA VAL A 207 5.50 -18.10 6.14
C VAL A 207 4.04 -17.70 6.09
N VAL A 208 3.28 -18.10 7.11
CA VAL A 208 1.87 -17.74 7.27
C VAL A 208 1.70 -17.01 8.58
N THR A 209 1.10 -15.83 8.53
CA THR A 209 0.66 -15.09 9.73
C THR A 209 -0.86 -14.98 9.67
N PHE A 210 -1.55 -14.98 10.79
CA PHE A 210 -3.02 -14.88 10.79
C PHE A 210 -3.52 -14.16 12.02
N ASN A 211 -4.71 -13.58 11.91
CA ASN A 211 -5.42 -12.93 13.00
C ASN A 211 -6.47 -13.89 13.56
N TYR A 212 -6.61 -13.92 14.87
CA TYR A 212 -7.68 -14.62 15.58
C TYR A 212 -8.39 -13.67 16.55
N ARG A 213 -9.63 -13.98 16.94
CA ARG A 213 -10.41 -13.15 17.87
C ARG A 213 -9.67 -13.01 19.21
N LEU A 214 -9.69 -11.82 19.79
CA LEU A 214 -8.98 -11.46 21.01
C LEU A 214 -9.94 -11.08 22.13
N GLY A 215 -9.46 -11.17 23.37
CA GLY A 215 -10.18 -10.79 24.58
C GLY A 215 -11.57 -11.40 24.67
N ILE A 216 -12.56 -10.60 25.07
CA ILE A 216 -13.95 -11.05 25.26
C ILE A 216 -14.56 -11.69 24.00
N LEU A 217 -14.18 -11.24 22.80
CA LEU A 217 -14.71 -11.78 21.54
C LEU A 217 -14.11 -13.15 21.19
N GLY A 218 -12.93 -13.47 21.73
CA GLY A 218 -12.22 -14.72 21.48
C GLY A 218 -12.40 -15.77 22.59
N GLU A 219 -12.47 -15.32 23.85
CA GLU A 219 -12.34 -16.19 25.02
C GLU A 219 -13.60 -16.29 25.89
N SER A 220 -14.69 -15.58 25.58
CA SER A 220 -15.92 -15.78 26.34
C SER A 220 -16.44 -17.20 26.10
N GLU A 221 -16.28 -18.09 27.08
CA GLU A 221 -17.09 -19.29 27.17
C GLU A 221 -18.54 -18.83 27.26
N VAL A 222 -19.29 -19.00 26.17
CA VAL A 222 -20.74 -18.84 26.21
C VAL A 222 -21.28 -20.10 26.90
N PRO A 223 -21.93 -19.98 28.07
CA PRO A 223 -22.51 -21.12 28.78
C PRO A 223 -23.65 -21.77 27.98
#